data_AF-A0A0R3RBM2-F1
#
_entry.id   AF-A0A0R3RBM2-F1
#
_cell.length_a   1.000
_cell.length_b   1.000
_cell.length_c   1.000
_cell.angle_alpha   90.00
_cell.angle_beta   90.00
_cell.angle_gamma   90.00
#
_symmetry.space_group_name_H-M   'P 1'
#
loop_
_entity.id
_entity.type
_entity.pdbx_description
1 polymer ?
#
loop_
_entity_poly.entity_id
_entity_poly.type
_entity_poly.pdbx_seq_one_letter_code
_entity_poly.pdbx_strand_id
1 'polypeptide(L)'
;MREIDWKNEILGENSIEMQLYLLLGLVCFSTVSAKIYFKEEFSDDDWEERWIKSKHKDDFGKWEISHGKFYGDAVKDRGLKTVQDAKFYSIGAKFEKGFSNKGKSLVVQFSVKHEQDIDCGGGYILMASDVNLEDFHGETPYHIMFGPDICGPGTKKVHVIFHYKGRNHMIKKDIRC
;
A
#
# COMPACT_ATOMS: atom_id res chain seq x y z
N MET A 1 -74.09 -21.90 -3.23
CA MET A 1 -72.94 -22.17 -2.35
C MET A 1 -71.73 -21.64 -3.09
N ARG A 2 -71.13 -20.53 -2.62
CA ARG A 2 -70.01 -19.85 -3.30
C ARG A 2 -68.71 -20.41 -2.73
N GLU A 3 -67.93 -21.11 -3.55
CA GLU A 3 -66.56 -21.47 -3.22
C GLU A 3 -65.70 -20.20 -3.29
N ILE A 4 -65.05 -19.88 -2.19
CA ILE A 4 -64.05 -18.81 -2.11
C ILE A 4 -62.71 -19.48 -2.46
N ASP A 5 -62.08 -19.03 -3.54
CA ASP A 5 -60.78 -19.52 -4.01
C ASP A 5 -59.65 -18.87 -3.20
N TRP A 6 -59.32 -19.51 -2.07
CA TRP A 6 -58.27 -19.08 -1.14
C TRP A 6 -56.83 -19.26 -1.67
N LYS A 7 -56.63 -19.84 -2.86
CA LYS A 7 -55.27 -20.12 -3.36
C LYS A 7 -54.58 -18.91 -3.99
N ASN A 8 -55.35 -17.95 -4.51
CA ASN A 8 -54.78 -16.82 -5.25
C ASN A 8 -54.38 -15.63 -4.37
N GLU A 9 -54.82 -15.57 -3.11
CA GLU A 9 -54.53 -14.46 -2.19
C GLU A 9 -53.23 -14.67 -1.38
N ILE A 10 -52.84 -15.93 -1.13
CA ILE A 10 -51.69 -16.28 -0.27
C ILE A 10 -50.35 -16.33 -1.04
N LEU A 11 -50.39 -16.49 -2.37
CA LEU A 11 -49.19 -16.58 -3.22
C LEU A 11 -48.64 -15.22 -3.68
N GLY A 12 -49.44 -14.15 -3.61
CA GLY A 12 -49.05 -12.81 -4.04
C GLY A 12 -48.21 -12.04 -3.01
N GLU A 13 -48.59 -12.09 -1.72
CA GLU A 13 -47.90 -11.35 -0.65
C GLU A 13 -46.48 -11.85 -0.39
N ASN A 14 -46.27 -13.18 -0.38
CA ASN A 14 -44.95 -13.77 -0.11
C ASN A 14 -43.94 -13.54 -1.24
N SER A 15 -44.39 -13.40 -2.49
CA SER A 15 -43.52 -13.11 -3.64
C SER A 15 -42.96 -11.69 -3.57
N ILE A 16 -43.80 -10.72 -3.19
CA ILE A 16 -43.42 -9.31 -3.13
C ILE A 16 -42.52 -9.08 -1.91
N GLU A 17 -42.85 -9.65 -0.75
CA GLU A 17 -41.99 -9.64 0.44
C GLU A 17 -40.60 -10.22 0.15
N MET A 18 -40.52 -11.40 -0.48
CA MET A 18 -39.25 -12.05 -0.82
C MET A 18 -38.43 -11.23 -1.83
N GLN A 19 -39.07 -10.60 -2.82
CA GLN A 19 -38.40 -9.67 -3.74
C GLN A 19 -37.93 -8.41 -3.03
N LEU A 20 -38.69 -7.91 -2.04
CA LEU A 20 -38.31 -6.77 -1.21
C LEU A 20 -37.09 -7.08 -0.35
N TYR A 21 -37.03 -8.27 0.27
CA TYR A 21 -35.85 -8.74 1.02
C TYR A 21 -34.64 -8.98 0.13
N LEU A 22 -34.83 -9.48 -1.09
CA LEU A 22 -33.76 -9.59 -2.09
C LEU A 22 -33.24 -8.22 -2.55
N LEU A 23 -34.14 -7.26 -2.77
CA LEU A 23 -33.78 -5.87 -3.10
C LEU A 23 -33.11 -5.16 -1.92
N LEU A 24 -33.60 -5.33 -0.68
CA LEU A 24 -32.95 -4.85 0.53
C LEU A 24 -31.58 -5.48 0.75
N GLY A 25 -31.44 -6.79 0.50
CA GLY A 25 -30.15 -7.49 0.53
C GLY A 25 -29.17 -6.96 -0.51
N LEU A 26 -29.64 -6.66 -1.74
CA LEU A 26 -28.85 -6.03 -2.80
C LEU A 26 -28.49 -4.57 -2.49
N VAL A 27 -29.36 -3.81 -1.82
CA VAL A 27 -29.11 -2.43 -1.37
C VAL A 27 -28.14 -2.40 -0.17
N CYS A 28 -28.16 -3.42 0.68
CA CYS A 28 -27.21 -3.58 1.79
C CYS A 28 -25.81 -4.01 1.34
N PHE A 29 -25.62 -4.46 0.09
CA PHE A 29 -24.33 -4.43 -0.58
C PHE A 29 -23.99 -2.99 -0.99
N SER A 30 -23.95 -2.08 -0.02
CA SER A 30 -23.29 -0.80 -0.20
C SER A 30 -21.83 -1.10 -0.53
N THR A 31 -21.46 -0.94 -1.80
CA THR A 31 -20.10 -1.16 -2.28
C THR A 31 -19.19 -0.19 -1.55
N VAL A 32 -18.41 -0.69 -0.59
CA VAL A 32 -17.30 0.07 -0.02
C VAL A 32 -16.28 0.24 -1.15
N SER A 33 -16.36 1.36 -1.86
CA SER A 33 -15.44 1.71 -2.94
C SER A 33 -14.33 2.58 -2.38
N ALA A 34 -13.11 2.04 -2.29
CA ALA A 34 -11.92 2.82 -1.99
C ALA A 34 -11.27 3.30 -3.29
N LYS A 35 -10.90 4.58 -3.37
CA LYS A 35 -10.13 5.08 -4.50
C LYS A 35 -8.68 4.61 -4.36
N ILE A 36 -8.21 3.81 -5.32
CA ILE A 36 -6.81 3.39 -5.42
C ILE A 36 -6.03 4.51 -6.12
N TYR A 37 -5.04 5.06 -5.43
CA TYR A 37 -4.16 6.11 -5.97
C TYR A 37 -2.88 5.56 -6.59
N PHE A 38 -2.40 4.45 -6.03
CA PHE A 38 -1.20 3.75 -6.47
C PHE A 38 -1.34 2.28 -6.08
N LYS A 39 -0.90 1.40 -6.99
CA LYS A 39 -0.82 -0.04 -6.77
C LYS A 39 0.37 -0.54 -7.56
N GLU A 40 1.27 -1.25 -6.89
CA GLU A 40 2.38 -1.95 -7.52
C GLU A 40 2.41 -3.37 -6.97
N GLU A 41 2.48 -4.35 -7.86
CA GLU A 41 2.48 -5.78 -7.56
C GLU A 41 3.72 -6.48 -8.14
N PHE A 42 4.51 -5.79 -8.97
CA PHE A 42 5.68 -6.35 -9.67
C PHE A 42 5.36 -7.66 -10.42
N SER A 43 4.13 -7.76 -10.94
CA SER A 43 3.60 -8.93 -11.64
C SER A 43 4.07 -9.04 -13.10
N ASP A 44 4.67 -7.97 -13.62
CA ASP A 44 5.18 -7.83 -14.98
C ASP A 44 6.66 -7.43 -14.98
N ASP A 45 7.29 -7.53 -16.15
CA ASP A 45 8.71 -7.22 -16.33
C ASP A 45 8.95 -5.73 -16.67
N ASP A 46 7.90 -4.95 -16.91
CA ASP A 46 7.95 -3.54 -17.33
C ASP A 46 8.04 -2.57 -16.12
N TRP A 47 8.37 -3.09 -14.94
CA TRP A 47 8.48 -2.29 -13.71
C TRP A 47 9.51 -1.14 -13.84
N GLU A 48 10.56 -1.31 -14.64
CA GLU A 48 11.56 -0.26 -14.88
C GLU A 48 10.99 0.96 -15.60
N GLU A 49 9.87 0.83 -16.29
CA GLU A 49 9.16 1.97 -16.90
C GLU A 49 8.43 2.82 -15.84
N ARG A 50 8.06 2.20 -14.71
CA ARG A 50 7.29 2.83 -13.63
C ARG A 50 8.16 3.38 -12.51
N TRP A 51 9.35 2.80 -12.30
CA TRP A 51 10.24 3.11 -11.18
C TRP A 51 11.51 3.83 -11.64
N ILE A 52 11.71 5.04 -11.11
CA ILE A 52 12.83 5.92 -11.44
C ILE A 52 13.90 5.79 -10.36
N LYS A 53 15.10 5.37 -10.78
CA LYS A 53 16.30 5.29 -9.93
C LYS A 53 16.91 6.68 -9.78
N SER A 54 17.24 7.08 -8.56
CA SER A 54 17.92 8.36 -8.34
C SER A 54 19.34 8.34 -8.88
N LYS A 55 19.78 9.48 -9.40
CA LYS A 55 21.13 9.80 -9.90
C LYS A 55 21.85 10.78 -8.96
N HIS A 56 21.28 11.09 -7.80
CA HIS A 56 21.89 11.99 -6.81
C HIS A 56 23.27 11.51 -6.32
N LYS A 57 23.51 10.19 -6.34
CA LYS A 57 24.81 9.56 -6.06
C LYS A 57 25.11 8.49 -7.10
N ASP A 58 26.36 8.41 -7.53
CA ASP A 58 26.81 7.42 -8.51
C ASP A 58 26.85 6.00 -7.95
N ASP A 59 26.92 5.86 -6.62
CA ASP A 59 27.20 4.60 -5.95
C ASP A 59 25.98 3.97 -5.25
N PHE A 60 24.76 4.42 -5.56
CA PHE A 60 23.54 3.80 -5.07
C PHE A 60 23.47 2.29 -5.40
N GLY A 61 22.87 1.53 -4.50
CA GLY A 61 22.72 0.08 -4.64
C GLY A 61 21.79 -0.32 -5.78
N LYS A 62 22.03 -1.52 -6.34
CA LYS A 62 21.25 -2.09 -7.43
C LYS A 62 19.97 -2.75 -6.93
N TRP A 63 18.92 -2.62 -7.74
CA TRP A 63 17.63 -3.26 -7.54
C TRP A 63 17.44 -4.41 -8.52
N GLU A 64 16.77 -5.46 -8.08
CA GLU A 64 16.29 -6.55 -8.93
C GLU A 64 14.86 -6.91 -8.56
N ILE A 65 14.14 -7.58 -9.47
CA ILE A 65 12.90 -8.26 -9.14
C ILE A 65 13.22 -9.69 -8.72
N SER A 66 12.72 -10.10 -7.57
CA SER A 66 12.91 -11.45 -7.05
C SER A 66 11.75 -11.84 -6.15
N HIS A 67 11.43 -13.13 -6.11
CA HIS A 67 10.57 -13.73 -5.08
C HIS A 67 11.38 -14.25 -3.86
N GLY A 68 12.70 -14.06 -3.86
CA GLY A 68 13.61 -14.57 -2.82
C GLY A 68 13.90 -16.06 -2.93
N LYS A 69 14.70 -16.56 -1.98
CA LYS A 69 15.09 -17.98 -1.85
C LYS A 69 13.92 -18.88 -1.46
N PHE A 70 12.95 -18.35 -0.71
CA PHE A 70 11.72 -19.05 -0.34
C PHE A 70 10.50 -18.13 -0.54
N TYR A 71 9.40 -18.70 -1.01
CA TYR A 71 8.20 -17.95 -1.37
C TYR A 71 6.96 -18.85 -1.24
N GLY A 72 5.78 -18.25 -1.11
CA GLY A 72 4.52 -18.95 -1.21
C GLY A 72 4.10 -19.16 -2.67
N ASP A 73 4.23 -18.13 -3.50
CA ASP A 73 3.91 -18.16 -4.93
C ASP A 73 4.98 -17.41 -5.73
N ALA A 74 5.62 -18.10 -6.67
CA ALA A 74 6.76 -17.57 -7.42
C ALA A 74 6.44 -16.32 -8.25
N VAL A 75 5.18 -16.12 -8.63
CA VAL A 75 4.74 -14.97 -9.44
C VAL A 75 4.22 -13.86 -8.54
N LYS A 76 3.37 -14.19 -7.56
CA LYS A 76 2.75 -13.18 -6.69
C LYS A 76 3.68 -12.60 -5.63
N ASP A 77 4.70 -13.36 -5.22
CA ASP A 77 5.67 -12.90 -4.23
C ASP A 77 6.88 -12.22 -4.88
N ARG A 78 6.85 -11.99 -6.20
CA ARG A 78 7.82 -11.12 -6.86
C ARG A 78 7.75 -9.74 -6.21
N GLY A 79 8.91 -9.17 -5.94
CA GLY A 79 9.01 -7.82 -5.40
C GLY A 79 10.37 -7.21 -5.68
N LEU A 80 10.46 -5.92 -5.40
CA LEU A 80 11.70 -5.16 -5.53
C LEU A 80 12.67 -5.53 -4.40
N LYS A 81 13.87 -5.97 -4.76
CA LYS A 81 14.90 -6.46 -3.83
C LYS A 81 16.19 -5.66 -3.95
N THR A 82 16.77 -5.32 -2.80
CA THR A 82 18.12 -4.75 -2.67
C THR A 82 19.18 -5.84 -2.86
N VAL A 83 20.19 -5.60 -3.69
CA VAL A 83 21.15 -6.64 -4.11
C VAL A 83 22.50 -6.57 -3.36
N GLN A 84 22.91 -5.38 -2.94
CA GLN A 84 24.24 -5.10 -2.40
C GLN A 84 24.19 -4.67 -0.94
N ASP A 85 25.10 -5.22 -0.13
CA ASP A 85 25.28 -4.85 1.27
C ASP A 85 25.89 -3.45 1.41
N ALA A 86 25.64 -2.80 2.55
CA ALA A 86 26.24 -1.51 2.92
C ALA A 86 26.07 -0.41 1.84
N LYS A 87 24.92 -0.38 1.17
CA LYS A 87 24.56 0.63 0.17
C LYS A 87 23.36 1.44 0.58
N PHE A 88 23.37 2.72 0.20
CA PHE A 88 22.15 3.52 0.15
C PHE A 88 21.33 3.12 -1.08
N TYR A 89 20.02 3.24 -0.95
CA TYR A 89 19.05 2.90 -1.97
C TYR A 89 18.10 4.06 -2.16
N SER A 90 17.83 4.42 -3.42
CA SER A 90 16.89 5.48 -3.75
C SER A 90 16.21 5.18 -5.08
N ILE A 91 14.91 4.90 -5.01
CA ILE A 91 14.05 4.64 -6.15
C ILE A 91 12.64 5.12 -5.81
N GLY A 92 11.90 5.61 -6.80
CA GLY A 92 10.53 6.05 -6.59
C GLY A 92 9.67 5.84 -7.81
N ALA A 93 8.36 5.68 -7.58
CA ALA A 93 7.35 5.63 -8.62
C ALA A 93 6.42 6.85 -8.49
N LYS A 94 5.92 7.35 -9.62
CA LYS A 94 4.98 8.47 -9.66
C LYS A 94 3.55 7.95 -9.50
N PHE A 95 2.73 8.70 -8.78
CA PHE A 95 1.27 8.57 -8.90
C PHE A 95 0.86 9.03 -10.30
N GLU A 96 -0.08 8.32 -10.95
CA GLU A 96 -0.59 8.73 -12.27
C GLU A 96 -1.12 10.17 -12.26
N LYS A 97 -1.78 10.55 -11.15
CA LYS A 97 -2.34 11.87 -10.92
C LYS A 97 -2.06 12.29 -9.48
N GLY A 98 -1.68 13.56 -9.31
CA GLY A 98 -1.62 14.17 -7.98
C GLY A 98 -2.97 14.07 -7.27
N PHE A 99 -2.93 13.95 -5.95
CA PHE A 99 -4.14 13.85 -5.13
C PHE A 99 -3.97 14.56 -3.78
N SER A 100 -5.09 14.76 -3.10
CA SER A 100 -5.14 15.27 -1.73
C SER A 100 -6.02 14.36 -0.87
N ASN A 101 -5.61 14.12 0.36
CA ASN A 101 -6.40 13.45 1.40
C ASN A 101 -7.20 14.43 2.27
N LYS A 102 -7.31 15.72 1.90
CA LYS A 102 -8.12 16.68 2.69
C LYS A 102 -9.56 16.19 2.81
N GLY A 103 -10.03 16.04 4.05
CA GLY A 103 -11.38 15.55 4.35
C GLY A 103 -11.60 14.07 4.04
N LYS A 104 -10.54 13.28 3.85
CA LYS A 104 -10.60 11.85 3.50
C LYS A 104 -9.55 11.07 4.29
N SER A 105 -9.83 9.80 4.56
CA SER A 105 -8.81 8.89 5.09
C SER A 105 -7.78 8.57 4.01
N LEU A 106 -6.50 8.52 4.40
CA LEU A 106 -5.41 8.01 3.59
C LEU A 106 -4.98 6.66 4.17
N VAL A 107 -4.88 5.65 3.31
CA VAL A 107 -4.32 4.34 3.65
C VAL A 107 -3.06 4.13 2.84
N VAL A 108 -1.98 3.78 3.53
CA VAL A 108 -0.69 3.44 2.93
C VAL A 108 -0.34 2.05 3.43
N GLN A 109 -0.10 1.12 2.51
CA GLN A 109 0.18 -0.27 2.82
C GLN A 109 1.21 -0.82 1.84
N PHE A 110 2.16 -1.58 2.37
CA PHE A 110 3.16 -2.32 1.61
C PHE A 110 3.67 -3.48 2.48
N SER A 111 4.35 -4.44 1.85
CA SER A 111 4.98 -5.58 2.53
C SER A 111 6.49 -5.48 2.45
N VAL A 112 7.17 -5.88 3.53
CA VAL A 112 8.63 -5.99 3.59
C VAL A 112 8.99 -7.38 4.06
N LYS A 113 9.95 -8.01 3.37
CA LYS A 113 10.52 -9.30 3.77
C LYS A 113 12.04 -9.13 3.92
N HIS A 114 12.51 -9.21 5.15
CA HIS A 114 13.94 -9.29 5.45
C HIS A 114 14.37 -10.76 5.41
N GLU A 115 14.64 -11.29 4.21
CA GLU A 115 15.07 -12.68 4.01
C GLU A 115 16.50 -12.94 4.52
N GLN A 116 17.33 -11.91 4.58
CA GLN A 116 18.77 -11.97 4.80
C GLN A 116 19.19 -11.87 6.27
N ASP A 117 18.27 -12.04 7.22
CA ASP A 117 18.51 -11.81 8.65
C ASP A 117 19.16 -10.43 8.92
N ILE A 118 18.49 -9.37 8.44
CA ILE A 118 19.04 -8.01 8.45
C ILE A 118 19.49 -7.58 9.87
N ASP A 119 20.70 -7.06 9.97
CA ASP A 119 21.29 -6.56 11.21
C ASP A 119 21.10 -5.04 11.34
N CYS A 120 21.30 -4.27 10.26
CA CYS A 120 21.01 -2.85 10.19
C CYS A 120 20.57 -2.40 8.78
N GLY A 121 19.34 -1.88 8.68
CA GLY A 121 18.78 -1.27 7.48
C GLY A 121 17.31 -0.87 7.63
N GLY A 122 16.91 0.10 6.81
CA GLY A 122 15.55 0.60 6.74
C GLY A 122 14.69 -0.21 5.76
N GLY A 123 13.43 -0.41 6.11
CA GLY A 123 12.39 -0.98 5.24
C GLY A 123 11.20 -0.05 5.10
N TYR A 124 11.41 1.27 5.13
CA TYR A 124 10.35 2.28 5.08
C TYR A 124 10.24 2.95 3.71
N ILE A 125 9.09 3.56 3.47
CA ILE A 125 8.81 4.36 2.27
C ILE A 125 8.64 5.84 2.61
N LEU A 126 8.77 6.68 1.59
CA LEU A 126 8.57 8.12 1.64
C LEU A 126 7.47 8.52 0.65
N MET A 127 6.54 9.36 1.07
CA MET A 127 5.55 9.99 0.20
C MET A 127 5.88 11.47 0.06
N ALA A 128 6.14 11.93 -1.16
CA ALA A 128 6.47 13.32 -1.48
C ALA A 128 5.62 13.84 -2.65
N SER A 129 5.56 15.16 -2.80
CA SER A 129 4.98 15.83 -3.97
C SER A 129 5.99 16.79 -4.57
N ASP A 130 5.88 17.03 -5.88
CA ASP A 130 6.65 18.07 -6.57
C ASP A 130 8.18 17.90 -6.48
N VAL A 131 8.65 16.65 -6.41
CA VAL A 131 10.07 16.29 -6.33
C VAL A 131 10.61 15.75 -7.66
N ASN A 132 11.89 15.97 -7.91
CA ASN A 132 12.61 15.29 -8.98
C ASN A 132 13.08 13.91 -8.50
N LEU A 133 12.49 12.84 -9.03
CA LEU A 133 12.88 11.48 -8.65
C LEU A 133 14.30 11.09 -9.10
N GLU A 134 14.83 11.73 -10.14
CA GLU A 134 16.23 11.52 -10.54
C GLU A 134 17.23 12.15 -9.57
N ASP A 135 16.78 13.03 -8.67
CA ASP A 135 17.61 13.64 -7.62
C ASP A 135 17.09 13.26 -6.22
N PHE A 136 16.29 12.19 -6.10
CA PHE A 136 15.69 11.80 -4.82
C PHE A 136 16.75 11.25 -3.85
N HIS A 137 16.78 11.77 -2.63
CA HIS A 137 17.78 11.41 -1.61
C HIS A 137 17.24 11.64 -0.19
N GLY A 138 18.03 11.30 0.83
CA GLY A 138 17.60 11.31 2.24
C GLY A 138 17.19 12.69 2.79
N GLU A 139 17.59 13.78 2.15
CA GLU A 139 17.21 15.15 2.54
C GLU A 139 16.05 15.70 1.70
N THR A 140 15.58 14.97 0.68
CA THR A 140 14.45 15.40 -0.15
C THR A 140 13.21 15.59 0.72
N PRO A 141 12.53 16.74 0.67
CA PRO A 141 11.30 16.97 1.42
C PRO A 141 10.23 15.92 1.10
N TYR A 142 9.57 15.42 2.15
CA TYR A 142 8.49 14.45 2.06
C TYR A 142 7.34 14.86 2.97
N HIS A 143 6.15 14.32 2.75
CA HIS A 143 4.96 14.51 3.58
C HIS A 143 4.87 13.45 4.68
N ILE A 144 5.13 12.19 4.32
CA ILE A 144 5.01 11.02 5.22
C ILE A 144 6.23 10.11 5.01
N MET A 145 6.82 9.63 6.11
CA MET A 145 7.73 8.48 6.12
C MET A 145 7.13 7.39 6.99
N PHE A 146 7.01 6.17 6.44
CA PHE A 146 6.31 5.08 7.10
C PHE A 146 6.98 3.73 6.83
N GLY A 147 7.25 2.96 7.90
CA GLY A 147 7.71 1.57 7.80
C GLY A 147 8.74 1.15 8.85
N PRO A 148 9.16 -0.13 8.82
CA PRO A 148 10.14 -0.68 9.74
C PRO A 148 11.54 -0.09 9.55
N ASP A 149 12.28 0.01 10.64
CA ASP A 149 13.70 0.34 10.69
C ASP A 149 14.37 -0.49 11.77
N ILE A 150 15.40 -1.21 11.35
CA ILE A 150 16.13 -2.16 12.18
C ILE A 150 17.59 -1.71 12.20
N CYS A 151 18.18 -1.56 13.38
CA CYS A 151 19.62 -1.39 13.49
C CYS A 151 20.13 -1.92 14.83
N GLY A 152 20.75 -3.09 14.77
CA GLY A 152 21.23 -3.83 15.93
C GLY A 152 20.11 -4.26 16.88
N PRO A 153 20.48 -4.60 18.13
CA PRO A 153 19.50 -5.04 19.13
C PRO A 153 18.66 -3.88 19.70
N GLY A 154 19.14 -2.63 19.59
CA GLY A 154 18.53 -1.46 20.22
C GLY A 154 17.47 -0.74 19.37
N THR A 155 17.54 -0.87 18.04
CA THR A 155 16.61 -0.19 17.14
C THR A 155 15.82 -1.25 16.36
N LYS A 156 14.55 -1.44 16.75
CA LYS A 156 13.57 -2.25 16.01
C LYS A 156 12.22 -1.57 16.12
N LYS A 157 11.96 -0.60 15.25
CA LYS A 157 10.77 0.25 15.35
C LYS A 157 10.12 0.51 14.00
N VAL A 158 8.84 0.83 14.03
CA VAL A 158 8.09 1.37 12.89
C VAL A 158 8.13 2.89 12.96
N HIS A 159 8.74 3.52 11.96
CA HIS A 159 8.64 4.96 11.77
C HIS A 159 7.23 5.33 11.30
N VAL A 160 6.67 6.34 11.93
CA VAL A 160 5.49 7.06 11.46
C VAL A 160 5.81 8.54 11.63
N ILE A 161 6.25 9.19 10.55
CA ILE A 161 6.75 10.56 10.58
C ILE A 161 5.89 11.41 9.65
N PHE A 162 5.44 12.56 10.15
CA PHE A 162 4.68 13.55 9.38
C PHE A 162 5.48 14.84 9.25
N HIS A 163 5.56 15.38 8.04
CA HIS A 163 6.11 16.71 7.82
C HIS A 163 5.03 17.76 8.08
N TYR A 164 5.31 18.68 9.01
CA TYR A 164 4.38 19.74 9.36
C TYR A 164 5.13 20.99 9.83
N LYS A 165 4.77 22.15 9.26
CA LYS A 165 5.41 23.45 9.55
C LYS A 165 6.95 23.42 9.41
N GLY A 166 7.43 22.83 8.31
CA GLY A 166 8.86 22.81 7.97
C GLY A 166 9.72 21.85 8.81
N ARG A 167 9.10 20.92 9.54
CA ARG A 167 9.81 19.93 10.37
C ARG A 167 9.17 18.55 10.26
N ASN A 168 10.00 17.53 10.44
CA ASN A 168 9.58 16.14 10.49
C ASN A 168 9.26 15.76 11.95
N HIS A 169 7.99 15.41 12.21
CA HIS A 169 7.50 15.05 13.54
C HIS A 169 7.38 13.53 13.64
N MET A 170 8.17 12.95 14.53
CA MET A 170 8.12 11.52 14.84
C MET A 170 6.90 11.19 15.71
N ILE A 171 6.34 10.00 15.51
CA ILE A 171 5.37 9.43 16.44
C ILE A 171 5.98 9.30 17.85
N LYS A 172 5.17 9.59 18.86
CA LYS A 172 5.59 9.50 20.28
C LYS A 172 5.56 8.08 20.83
N LYS A 173 4.76 7.21 20.21
CA LYS A 173 4.63 5.81 20.59
C LYS A 173 5.77 5.02 19.98
N ASP A 174 6.40 4.18 20.79
CA ASP A 174 7.30 3.16 20.30
C ASP A 174 6.47 1.97 19.79
N ILE A 175 6.70 1.59 18.53
CA ILE A 175 6.00 0.51 17.85
C ILE A 175 7.07 -0.42 17.34
N ARG A 176 7.18 -1.61 17.94
CA ARG A 176 8.19 -2.59 17.55
C ARG A 176 7.86 -3.22 16.20
N CYS A 177 8.87 -3.37 15.33
CA CYS A 177 8.80 -4.19 14.11
C CYS A 177 9.38 -5.59 14.32
#